data_AF-A0A929HAM1-F1
#
_entry.id   AF-A0A929HAM1-F1
#
_cell.length_a   1.000
_cell.length_b   1.000
_cell.length_c   1.000
_cell.angle_alpha   90.00
_cell.angle_beta   90.00
_cell.angle_gamma   90.00
#
_symmetry.space_group_name_H-M   'P 1'
#
loop_
_entity.id
_entity.type
_entity.pdbx_description
1 polymer ?
#
loop_
_entity_poly.entity_id
_entity_poly.type
_entity_poly.pdbx_seq_one_letter_code
_entity_poly.pdbx_strand_id
1 'polypeptide(L)'
;YYQGSISRRIPLFPKKDYLPKLHCIGTEQGGKDALKFRKTQEKEYLLQFRDRHDASRFLEWLQNPSRQQSDPVFIGSSKLLYKGDPITPLEVIQNRMKVLPVY
;
A
#
# COMPACT_ATOMS: atom_id res chain seq x y z
N TYR A 1 -52.24 33.02 10.89
CA TYR A 1 -51.61 31.78 11.39
C TYR A 1 -50.55 31.36 10.40
N TYR A 2 -49.29 31.23 10.81
CA TYR A 2 -48.17 30.82 9.95
C TYR A 2 -47.63 29.48 10.48
N GLN A 3 -47.77 28.41 9.71
CA GLN A 3 -47.19 27.09 10.01
C GLN A 3 -45.98 26.89 9.08
N GLY A 4 -44.78 27.11 9.61
CA GLY A 4 -43.54 26.77 8.92
C GLY A 4 -42.58 26.14 9.92
N SER A 5 -42.28 24.84 9.76
CA SER A 5 -41.24 24.18 10.52
C SER A 5 -39.88 24.39 9.82
N ILE A 6 -39.00 25.16 10.44
CA ILE A 6 -37.62 25.31 9.97
C ILE A 6 -36.83 24.09 10.44
N SER A 7 -36.73 23.10 9.56
CA SER A 7 -35.80 21.98 9.72
C SER A 7 -34.41 22.42 9.28
N ARG A 8 -33.55 22.80 10.24
CA ARG A 8 -32.11 23.00 9.99
C ARG A 8 -31.38 21.69 10.30
N ARG A 9 -30.93 20.99 9.25
CA ARG A 9 -29.97 19.89 9.40
C ARG A 9 -28.59 20.47 9.71
N ILE A 10 -28.11 20.25 10.92
CA ILE A 10 -26.74 20.57 11.33
C ILE A 10 -25.89 19.34 11.02
N PRO A 11 -24.89 19.40 10.11
CA PRO A 11 -23.96 18.31 9.94
C PRO A 11 -23.13 18.19 11.22
N LEU A 12 -23.27 17.07 11.94
CA LEU A 12 -22.53 16.83 13.19
C LEU A 12 -21.01 16.80 12.97
N PHE A 13 -20.56 16.59 11.72
CA PHE A 13 -19.14 16.66 11.34
C PHE A 13 -19.01 17.24 9.92
N PRO A 14 -18.26 18.34 9.72
CA PRO A 14 -17.74 18.73 8.40
C PRO A 14 -16.44 17.98 8.10
N LYS A 15 -16.28 16.74 8.58
CA LYS A 15 -15.10 15.95 8.24
C LYS A 15 -15.34 15.32 6.89
N LYS A 16 -14.72 15.89 5.85
CA LYS A 16 -14.30 15.10 4.69
C LYS A 16 -13.68 13.83 5.27
N ASP A 17 -14.12 12.66 4.83
CA ASP A 17 -13.52 11.37 5.17
C ASP A 17 -12.03 11.40 4.80
N TYR A 18 -11.21 11.93 5.69
CA TYR A 18 -9.79 12.11 5.48
C TYR A 18 -9.17 10.74 5.74
N LEU A 19 -9.25 9.89 4.72
CA LEU A 19 -8.43 8.70 4.69
C LEU A 19 -6.98 9.16 4.87
N PRO A 20 -6.26 8.65 5.89
CA PRO A 20 -4.87 9.02 6.07
C PRO A 20 -4.12 8.69 4.78
N LYS A 21 -3.17 9.56 4.40
CA LYS A 21 -2.33 9.32 3.22
C LYS A 21 -1.63 7.97 3.41
N LEU A 22 -1.98 7.00 2.58
CA LEU A 22 -1.32 5.70 2.57
C LEU A 22 -0.11 5.74 1.66
N HIS A 23 0.82 4.82 1.90
CA HIS A 23 2.04 4.66 1.12
C HIS A 23 2.12 3.24 0.60
N CYS A 24 2.68 3.05 -0.59
CA CYS A 24 2.99 1.73 -1.15
C CYS A 24 4.44 1.71 -1.62
N ILE A 25 4.93 0.53 -2.00
CA ILE A 25 6.25 0.35 -2.60
C ILE A 25 6.03 -0.05 -4.05
N GLY A 26 6.67 0.65 -4.98
CA GLY A 26 6.53 0.39 -6.41
C GLY A 26 7.55 1.15 -7.24
N THR A 27 7.37 1.14 -8.55
CA THR A 27 8.21 1.89 -9.50
C THR A 27 7.60 3.26 -9.82
N GLU A 28 8.37 4.15 -10.47
CA GLU A 28 7.88 5.50 -10.82
C GLU A 28 6.61 5.51 -11.69
N GLN A 29 6.26 4.38 -12.32
CA GLN A 29 5.09 4.24 -13.19
C GLN A 29 3.74 4.14 -12.44
N GLY A 30 3.72 4.35 -11.12
CA GLY A 30 2.49 4.52 -10.33
C GLY A 30 1.80 3.22 -9.93
N GLY A 31 0.57 3.32 -9.40
CA GLY A 31 -0.10 2.27 -8.60
C GLY A 31 -0.35 0.90 -9.26
N LYS A 32 -0.14 0.73 -10.57
CA LYS A 32 -0.15 -0.58 -11.24
C LYS A 32 1.11 -1.40 -10.96
N ASP A 33 2.25 -0.72 -10.78
CA ASP A 33 3.56 -1.32 -10.57
C ASP A 33 3.96 -1.24 -9.09
N ALA A 34 3.00 -1.50 -8.21
CA ALA A 34 3.21 -1.55 -6.77
C ALA A 34 3.13 -2.99 -6.24
N LEU A 35 3.80 -3.22 -5.11
CA LEU A 35 3.83 -4.51 -4.45
C LEU A 35 2.45 -4.89 -3.94
N LYS A 36 2.09 -6.16 -4.15
CA LYS A 36 0.84 -6.75 -3.70
C LYS A 36 1.12 -7.97 -2.84
N PHE A 37 0.13 -8.41 -2.08
CA PHE A 37 0.16 -9.72 -1.44
C PHE A 37 -1.09 -10.51 -1.80
N ARG A 38 -0.94 -11.83 -1.87
CA ARG A 38 -2.04 -12.75 -2.14
C ARG A 38 -2.37 -13.53 -0.87
N LYS A 39 -3.56 -13.29 -0.32
CA LYS A 39 -4.05 -13.97 0.90
C LYS A 39 -4.79 -15.27 0.57
N THR A 40 -5.50 -15.31 -0.56
CA THR A 40 -6.22 -16.47 -1.10
C THR A 40 -5.98 -16.54 -2.60
N GLN A 41 -6.17 -17.71 -3.23
CA GLN A 41 -5.85 -17.92 -4.66
C GLN A 41 -6.52 -16.89 -5.59
N GLU A 42 -7.66 -16.34 -5.22
CA GLU A 42 -8.48 -15.47 -6.07
C GLU A 42 -8.30 -13.96 -5.83
N LYS A 43 -7.61 -13.54 -4.75
CA LYS A 43 -7.55 -12.12 -4.38
C LYS A 43 -6.14 -11.63 -4.05
N GLU A 44 -5.74 -10.62 -4.79
CA GLU A 44 -4.55 -9.80 -4.55
C GLU A 44 -4.93 -8.48 -3.90
N TYR A 45 -4.11 -8.03 -2.97
CA TYR A 45 -4.29 -6.77 -2.26
C TYR A 45 -3.02 -5.94 -2.40
N LEU A 46 -3.17 -4.63 -2.59
CA LEU A 46 -2.05 -3.71 -2.58
C LEU A 46 -1.40 -3.69 -1.19
N LEU A 47 -0.07 -3.79 -1.12
CA LEU A 47 0.66 -3.60 0.13
C LEU A 47 0.71 -2.11 0.46
N GLN A 48 -0.01 -1.73 1.50
CA GLN A 48 -0.14 -0.34 1.94
C GLN A 48 0.35 -0.15 3.37
N PHE A 49 1.02 0.98 3.60
CA PHE A 49 1.55 1.41 4.87
C PHE A 49 0.86 2.70 5.29
N ARG A 50 0.62 2.84 6.59
CA ARG A 50 0.04 4.06 7.16
C ARG A 50 1.03 5.21 7.18
N ASP A 51 2.30 4.90 7.40
CA ASP A 51 3.39 5.88 7.48
C ASP A 51 4.46 5.58 6.42
N ARG A 52 5.08 6.66 5.91
CA ARG A 52 6.19 6.57 4.96
C ARG A 52 7.42 5.92 5.60
N HIS A 53 7.66 6.18 6.88
CA HIS A 53 8.78 5.65 7.65
C HIS A 53 8.74 4.13 7.72
N ASP A 54 7.57 3.55 8.01
CA ASP A 54 7.38 2.10 8.04
C ASP A 54 7.57 1.47 6.66
N ALA A 55 7.05 2.13 5.61
CA ALA A 55 7.27 1.70 4.23
C ALA A 55 8.76 1.74 3.84
N SER A 56 9.49 2.79 4.27
CA SER A 56 10.92 2.93 4.00
C SER A 56 11.72 1.84 4.71
N ARG A 57 11.47 1.59 6.00
CA ARG A 57 12.14 0.49 6.73
C ARG A 57 11.85 -0.86 6.11
N PHE A 58 10.62 -1.08 5.66
CA PHE A 58 10.28 -2.32 4.97
C PHE A 58 11.03 -2.46 3.64
N LEU A 59 11.14 -1.38 2.87
CA LEU A 59 11.92 -1.35 1.63
C LEU A 59 13.42 -1.59 1.88
N GLU A 60 14.00 -0.95 2.91
CA GLU A 60 15.38 -1.18 3.32
C GLU A 60 15.61 -2.64 3.71
N TRP A 61 14.67 -3.25 4.44
CA TRP A 61 14.70 -4.67 4.77
C TRP A 61 14.61 -5.56 3.52
N LEU A 62 13.80 -5.20 2.53
CA LEU A 62 13.73 -5.92 1.25
C LEU A 62 15.03 -5.85 0.47
N GLN A 63 15.70 -4.68 0.49
CA GLN A 63 16.93 -4.43 -0.24
C GLN A 63 18.19 -4.89 0.50
N ASN A 64 18.04 -5.50 1.68
CA ASN A 64 19.18 -5.90 2.50
C ASN A 64 20.03 -6.97 1.77
N PRO A 65 21.32 -6.70 1.49
CA PRO A 65 22.20 -7.61 0.76
C PRO A 65 22.49 -8.90 1.53
N SER A 66 22.37 -8.91 2.86
CA SER A 66 22.55 -10.11 3.69
C SER A 66 21.42 -11.12 3.53
N ARG A 67 20.32 -10.75 2.85
CA ARG A 67 19.22 -11.65 2.55
C ARG A 67 19.49 -12.48 1.30
N GLN A 68 19.00 -13.71 1.29
CA GLN A 68 19.00 -14.58 0.12
C GLN A 68 18.24 -13.91 -1.03
N GLN A 69 18.99 -13.48 -2.05
CA GLN A 69 18.49 -12.60 -3.11
C GLN A 69 17.57 -13.29 -4.11
N SER A 70 17.65 -14.62 -4.17
CA SER A 70 16.94 -15.48 -5.13
C SER A 70 15.58 -15.95 -4.63
N ASP A 71 15.33 -15.87 -3.33
CA ASP A 71 14.16 -16.49 -2.74
C ASP A 71 12.96 -15.52 -2.72
N PRO A 72 11.75 -15.99 -3.05
CA PRO A 72 10.56 -15.18 -2.96
C PRO A 72 10.33 -14.63 -1.56
N VAL A 73 9.82 -13.40 -1.48
CA VAL A 73 9.52 -12.77 -0.19
C VAL A 73 8.14 -13.19 0.31
N PHE A 74 8.08 -13.58 1.59
CA PHE A 74 6.85 -13.89 2.32
C PHE A 74 6.64 -12.92 3.48
N ILE A 75 5.38 -12.57 3.73
CA ILE A 75 4.92 -11.83 4.91
C ILE A 75 3.94 -12.74 5.65
N GLY A 76 4.40 -13.36 6.74
CA GLY A 76 3.66 -14.43 7.38
C GLY A 76 3.41 -15.59 6.40
N SER A 77 2.15 -15.95 6.19
CA SER A 77 1.75 -16.98 5.22
C SER A 77 1.50 -16.45 3.79
N SER A 78 1.60 -15.14 3.57
CA SER A 78 1.27 -14.52 2.27
C SER A 78 2.52 -14.27 1.44
N LYS A 79 2.45 -14.59 0.14
CA LYS A 79 3.49 -14.24 -0.84
C LYS A 79 3.39 -12.78 -1.21
N LEU A 80 4.54 -12.11 -1.24
CA LEU A 80 4.70 -10.78 -1.80
C LEU A 80 4.85 -10.90 -3.31
N LEU A 81 4.12 -10.09 -4.05
CA LEU A 81 3.98 -10.16 -5.49
C LEU A 81 4.31 -8.82 -6.14
N TYR A 82 4.84 -8.91 -7.35
CA TYR A 82 5.01 -7.79 -8.27
C TYR A 82 4.62 -8.25 -9.68
N LYS A 83 3.74 -7.50 -10.34
CA LYS A 83 3.19 -7.86 -11.67
C LYS A 83 2.54 -9.25 -11.75
N GLY A 84 2.07 -9.78 -10.61
CA GLY A 84 1.39 -11.08 -10.50
C GLY A 84 2.29 -12.23 -10.07
N ASP A 85 3.61 -12.03 -10.11
CA ASP A 85 4.62 -13.03 -9.78
C ASP A 85 5.26 -12.79 -8.42
N PRO A 86 5.74 -13.84 -7.72
CA PRO A 86 6.45 -13.69 -6.46
C PRO A 86 7.72 -12.85 -6.62
N ILE A 87 7.83 -11.77 -5.85
CA ILE A 87 8.98 -10.90 -5.93
C ILE A 87 10.15 -11.41 -5.08
N THR A 88 11.34 -11.28 -5.62
CA THR A 88 12.62 -11.52 -4.96
C THR A 88 13.30 -10.21 -4.52
N PRO A 89 14.15 -10.23 -3.48
CA PRO A 89 14.96 -9.07 -3.10
C PRO A 89 15.77 -8.48 -4.26
N LEU A 90 16.30 -9.34 -5.14
CA LEU A 90 17.07 -8.91 -6.31
C LEU A 90 16.23 -8.03 -7.24
N GLU A 91 14.99 -8.44 -7.51
CA GLU A 91 14.08 -7.69 -8.36
C GLU A 91 13.70 -6.34 -7.75
N VAL A 92 13.57 -6.23 -6.42
CA VAL A 92 13.32 -4.96 -5.74
C VAL A 92 14.44 -3.95 -6.04
N ILE A 93 15.69 -4.42 -6.02
CA ILE A 93 16.89 -3.60 -6.30
C ILE A 93 16.95 -3.25 -7.79
N GLN A 94 16.79 -4.24 -8.68
CA GLN A 94 16.87 -4.06 -10.14
C GLN A 94 15.79 -3.11 -10.67
N ASN A 95 14.56 -3.23 -10.16
CA ASN A 95 13.44 -2.36 -10.53
C ASN A 95 13.50 -0.98 -9.85
N ARG A 96 14.53 -0.70 -9.03
CA ARG A 96 14.71 0.56 -8.28
C ARG A 96 13.44 0.99 -7.55
N MET A 97 12.82 0.05 -6.86
CA MET A 97 11.56 0.31 -6.17
C MET A 97 11.73 1.38 -5.10
N LYS A 98 10.69 2.20 -4.93
CA LYS A 98 10.65 3.31 -3.98
C LYS A 98 9.30 3.41 -3.29
N VAL A 99 9.28 4.11 -2.17
CA VAL A 99 8.05 4.41 -1.44
C VAL A 99 7.29 5.52 -2.18
N LEU A 100 6.01 5.28 -2.45
CA LEU A 100 5.11 6.16 -3.17
C LEU A 100 3.85 6.43 -2.35
N PRO A 101 3.28 7.64 -2.40
CA PRO A 101 1.94 7.89 -1.87
C PRO A 101 0.88 7.16 -2.72
N VAL A 102 -0.17 6.67 -2.05
CA VAL A 102 -1.38 6.15 -2.69
C VAL A 102 -2.36 7.31 -2.84
N TYR A 103 -2.80 7.59 -4.07
CA TYR A 103 -3.79 8.62 -4.41
C TYR A 103 -5.10 8.00 -4.88
#